data_AF-A0A382YJQ8-F1
#
_entry.id   AF-A0A382YJQ8-F1
#
_cell.length_a   1.000
_cell.length_b   1.000
_cell.length_c   1.000
_cell.angle_alpha   90.00
_cell.angle_beta   90.00
_cell.angle_gamma   90.00
#
_symmetry.space_group_name_H-M   'P 1'
#
loop_
_entity.id
_entity.type
_entity.pdbx_description
1 polymer ?
#
loop_
_entity_poly.entity_id
_entity_poly.type
_entity_poly.pdbx_seq_one_letter_code
_entity_poly.pdbx_strand_id
1 'polypeptide(L)' 'MLQFKAATGFTVVLEFGGEESLSQSLERVKEAGLIWERLSDFNLNFDQADLFMDMRSSECVEQFDLEDWL' A
#
# COMPACT_ATOMS: atom_id res chain seq x y z
N MET A 1 -5.21 4.63 -4.70
CA MET A 1 -4.03 4.01 -4.06
C MET A 1 -4.32 3.78 -2.59
N LEU A 2 -3.54 2.92 -1.94
CA LEU A 2 -3.60 2.65 -0.50
C LEU A 2 -2.31 3.16 0.15
N GLN A 3 -2.42 4.03 1.15
CA GLN A 3 -1.31 4.40 2.02
C GLN A 3 -1.57 3.85 3.42
N PHE A 4 -0.55 3.31 4.07
CA PHE A 4 -0.64 2.91 5.46
C PHE A 4 0.69 3.06 6.19
N LYS A 5 0.61 3.16 7.52
CA LYS A 5 1.78 3.13 8.37
C LYS A 5 2.02 1.69 8.84
N ALA A 6 3.11 1.09 8.36
CA ALA A 6 3.53 -0.26 8.72
C ALA A 6 3.87 -0.36 10.22
N ALA A 7 3.83 -1.57 10.78
CA ALA A 7 4.21 -1.82 12.17
C ALA A 7 5.66 -1.41 12.48
N THR A 8 6.54 -1.45 11.47
CA THR A 8 7.93 -0.98 11.51
C THR A 8 8.06 0.54 11.62
N GLY A 9 6.98 1.29 11.43
CA GLY A 9 6.93 2.75 11.46
C GLY A 9 7.07 3.42 10.10
N PHE A 10 7.36 2.64 9.05
CA PHE A 10 7.46 3.12 7.66
C PHE A 10 6.09 3.49 7.07
N THR A 11 6.09 4.50 6.21
CA THR A 11 4.94 4.87 5.39
C THR A 11 5.00 4.11 4.07
N VAL A 12 4.04 3.22 3.83
CA VAL A 12 3.95 2.39 2.63
C VAL A 12 2.82 2.87 1.75
N VAL A 13 3.08 3.00 0.46
CA VAL A 13 2.08 3.38 -0.56
C VAL A 13 2.02 2.33 -1.65
N LEU A 14 0.84 1.77 -1.89
CA LEU A 14 0.56 0.77 -2.90
C LEU A 14 -0.39 1.32 -3.96
N GLU A 15 0.04 1.31 -5.22
CA GLU A 15 -0.78 1.68 -6.36
C GLU A 15 -1.36 0.45 -7.05
N PHE A 16 -2.69 0.34 -7.09
CA PHE A 16 -3.39 -0.79 -7.68
C PHE A 16 -4.08 -0.40 -8.99
N GLY A 17 -4.16 -1.34 -9.93
CA GLY A 17 -4.85 -1.17 -11.21
C GLY A 17 -6.34 -1.45 -11.17
N GLY A 18 -6.86 -1.92 -10.03
CA GLY A 18 -8.25 -2.32 -9.86
C GLY A 18 -8.73 -2.17 -8.41
N GLU A 19 -10.04 -2.03 -8.24
CA GLU A 19 -10.66 -1.83 -6.92
C GLU A 19 -10.68 -3.11 -6.07
N GLU A 20 -10.71 -4.29 -6.71
CA GLU A 20 -10.73 -5.58 -6.00
C GLU A 20 -9.43 -5.82 -5.22
N SER A 21 -8.27 -5.70 -5.87
CA SER A 21 -6.97 -5.89 -5.23
C SER A 21 -6.70 -4.85 -4.15
N LEU A 22 -7.08 -3.59 -4.41
CA LEU A 22 -7.03 -2.54 -3.40
C LEU A 22 -7.87 -2.89 -2.16
N SER A 23 -9.09 -3.38 -2.38
CA SER A 23 -10.01 -3.71 -1.28
C SER A 23 -9.49 -4.88 -0.44
N GLN A 24 -8.91 -5.90 -1.06
CA GLN A 24 -8.29 -7.04 -0.36
C GLN A 24 -7.12 -6.58 0.54
N SER A 25 -6.18 -5.79 0.01
CA SER A 25 -5.09 -5.25 0.82
C SER A 25 -5.58 -4.31 1.91
N LEU A 26 -6.61 -3.51 1.63
CA LEU A 26 -7.22 -2.62 2.61
C LEU A 26 -7.87 -3.37 3.77
N GLU A 27 -8.55 -4.49 3.51
CA GLU A 27 -9.14 -5.33 4.56
C GLU A 27 -8.05 -5.86 5.50
N ARG A 28 -6.94 -6.36 4.95
CA ARG A 28 -5.79 -6.83 5.74
C ARG A 28 -5.18 -5.74 6.61
N VAL A 29 -4.96 -4.55 6.04
CA VAL A 29 -4.43 -3.39 6.77
C VAL A 29 -5.38 -2.96 7.90
N LYS A 30 -6.70 -3.03 7.68
CA LYS A 30 -7.70 -2.76 8.73
C LYS A 30 -7.70 -3.83 9.83
N GLU A 31 -7.59 -5.11 9.46
CA GLU A 31 -7.51 -6.23 10.41
C GLU A 31 -6.27 -6.13 11.29
N ALA A 32 -5.14 -5.67 10.73
CA ALA A 32 -3.91 -5.39 11.48
C ALA A 32 -4.02 -4.15 12.41
N GLY A 33 -5.11 -3.37 12.31
CA GLY A 33 -5.33 -2.19 13.14
C GLY A 33 -4.40 -1.02 12.79
N LEU A 34 -3.83 -1.01 11.59
CA LEU A 34 -2.89 0.03 11.16
C LEU A 34 -3.62 1.31 10.70
N ILE A 35 -2.93 2.44 10.82
CA ILE A 35 -3.41 3.71 10.29
C ILE A 35 -3.27 3.68 8.77
N TRP A 36 -4.37 3.95 8.06
CA TRP A 36 -4.41 3.92 6.61
C TRP A 36 -5.22 5.08 6.04
N GLU A 37 -4.95 5.37 4.77
CA GLU A 37 -5.65 6.38 3.97
C GLU A 37 -5.82 5.87 2.52
N ARG A 38 -6.99 6.12 1.93
CA ARG A 38 -7.22 5.89 0.50
C ARG A 38 -6.91 7.19 -0.25
N LEU A 39 -5.85 7.17 -1.05
CA LEU A 39 -5.46 8.31 -1.88
C LEU A 39 -6.18 8.23 -3.23
N SER A 40 -6.89 9.30 -3.59
CA SER A 40 -7.69 9.41 -4.81
C SER A 40 -6.87 9.77 -6.06
N ASP A 41 -5.78 10.51 -5.89
CA ASP A 41 -4.94 11.00 -6.97
C ASP A 41 -3.46 10.67 -6.74
N PHE A 42 -2.73 10.43 -7.84
CA PHE A 42 -1.27 10.25 -7.84
C PHE A 42 -0.60 11.56 -7.38
N ASN A 43 -0.42 11.71 -6.07
CA ASN A 43 0.26 12.86 -5.50
C ASN A 43 1.77 12.64 -5.61
N LEU A 44 2.44 13.45 -6.43
CA LEU A 44 3.89 13.42 -6.65
C LEU A 44 4.72 13.63 -5.37
N ASN A 45 4.11 14.01 -4.24
CA ASN A 45 4.76 14.06 -2.93
C ASN A 45 4.94 12.67 -2.28
N PHE A 46 5.39 11.67 -3.05
CA PHE A 46 5.89 10.39 -2.53
C PHE A 46 7.16 10.55 -1.70
N ASP A 47 7.75 11.76 -1.64
CA ASP A 47 8.89 12.08 -0.78
C ASP A 47 8.66 11.79 0.72
N GLN A 48 7.41 11.58 1.14
CA GLN A 48 7.07 11.18 2.51
C GLN A 48 6.81 9.67 2.66
N ALA A 49 6.76 8.91 1.57
CA ALA A 49 6.65 7.47 1.59
C ALA A 49 8.04 6.86 1.69
N ASP A 50 8.23 5.98 2.68
CA ASP A 50 9.46 5.21 2.80
C ASP A 50 9.49 4.07 1.77
N LEU A 51 8.31 3.60 1.35
CA LEU A 51 8.15 2.63 0.27
C LEU A 51 6.97 3.01 -0.64
N PHE A 52 7.21 3.01 -1.95
CA PHE A 52 6.18 3.05 -2.97
C PHE A 52 6.29 1.81 -3.86
N MET A 53 5.18 1.10 -4.07
CA MET A 53 5.11 -0.06 -4.97
C MET A 53 3.95 0.07 -5.95
N ASP A 54 4.26 -0.14 -7.24
CA ASP A 54 3.25 -0.22 -8.29
C ASP A 54 2.74 -1.67 -8.43
N MET A 55 1.63 -1.97 -7.76
CA MET A 55 0.97 -3.27 -7.78
C MET A 55 0.23 -3.56 -9.10
N ARG A 56 0.34 -2.68 -10.11
CA ARG A 56 -0.06 -2.98 -11.50
C ARG A 56 1.01 -3.74 -12.26
N SER A 57 2.27 -3.63 -11.83
CA SER A 57 3.40 -4.34 -12.43
C SER A 57 3.50 -5.74 -11.87
N SER A 58 3.51 -6.75 -12.74
CA SER A 58 3.70 -8.16 -12.32
C SER A 58 5.03 -8.38 -11.59
N GLU A 59 6.09 -7.66 -11.98
CA GLU A 59 7.40 -7.75 -11.33
C GLU A 59 7.38 -7.23 -9.88
N CYS A 60 6.59 -6.19 -9.61
CA CYS A 60 6.42 -5.66 -8.26
C CYS A 60 5.54 -6.58 -7.42
N VAL A 61 4.48 -7.13 -8.01
CA VAL A 61 3.57 -8.08 -7.33
C VAL A 61 4.31 -9.34 -6.89
N GLU A 62 5.21 -9.88 -7.73
CA GLU A 62 5.99 -11.08 -7.39
C GLU A 62 6.99 -10.88 -6.24
N GLN A 63 7.42 -9.65 -6.00
CA GLN A 63 8.42 -9.30 -4.99
C GLN A 63 7.81 -8.69 -3.72
N PHE A 64 6.54 -8.30 -3.75
CA PHE A 64 5.86 -7.66 -2.63
C PHE A 64 5.03 -8.65 -1.84
N ASP A 65 5.40 -8.84 -0.58
CA ASP A 65 4.56 -9.51 0.42
C ASP A 65 3.96 -8.45 1.35
N LEU A 66 2.63 -8.39 1.45
CA LEU A 66 1.95 -7.44 2.34
C LEU A 66 2.21 -7.78 3.82
N GLU A 67 2.34 -9.08 4.15
CA GLU A 67 2.50 -9.54 5.53
C GLU A 67 3.82 -9.06 6.15
N ASP A 68 4.83 -8.75 5.34
CA ASP A 68 6.09 -8.15 5.80
C ASP A 68 5.91 -6.71 6.34
N TRP A 69 4.78 -6.06 6.05
CA TRP A 69 4.49 -4.66 6.39
C TRP A 69 3.32 -4.48 7.36
N LEU A 70 2.52 -5.52 7.58
CA LEU A 70 1.43 -5.51 8.57
C LEU A 70 1.98 -5.58 10.01
#